data_AF-A0A2W6APC3-F1
#
_entry.id   AF-A0A2W6APC3-F1
#
_cell.length_a   1.000
_cell.length_b   1.000
_cell.length_c   1.000
_cell.angle_alpha   90.00
_cell.angle_beta   90.00
_cell.angle_gamma   90.00
#
_symmetry.space_group_name_H-M   'P 1'
#
loop_
_entity.id
_entity.type
_entity.pdbx_description
1 polymer ?
#
loop_
_entity_poly.entity_id
_entity_poly.type
_entity_poly.pdbx_seq_one_letter_code
_entity_poly.pdbx_strand_id
1 'polypeptide(L)'
;MFGHFPELVIILVLALIVFGPEKLPEAAASAGKMVRELREVMDSAMHPQDEEVPEEFSTYYYESLQRSGEDAPEAETGFDRIYADSDEAHNGSDPSESSGSHPVSDKEL
;
A
#
# COMPACT_ATOMS: atom_id res chain seq x y z
N MET A 1 -29.25 14.32 28.29
CA MET A 1 -27.98 13.73 27.84
C MET A 1 -26.83 14.36 28.63
N PHE A 2 -26.57 13.90 29.85
CA PHE A 2 -25.56 14.51 30.76
C PHE A 2 -24.79 13.45 31.58
N GLY A 3 -24.56 12.26 31.01
CA GLY A 3 -23.94 11.13 31.73
C GLY A 3 -22.44 10.92 31.50
N HIS A 4 -21.92 11.26 30.32
CA HIS A 4 -20.59 10.77 29.91
C HIS A 4 -19.43 11.74 30.19
N PHE A 5 -19.73 13.02 30.45
CA PHE A 5 -18.70 14.01 30.74
C PHE A 5 -17.95 13.70 32.06
N PRO A 6 -18.62 13.37 33.18
CA PRO A 6 -17.92 12.98 34.41
C PRO A 6 -17.06 11.73 34.25
N GLU A 7 -17.52 10.72 33.49
CA GLU A 7 -16.79 9.49 33.21
C GLU A 7 -15.48 9.76 32.46
N LEU A 8 -15.52 10.62 31.44
CA LEU A 8 -14.33 11.06 30.71
C LEU A 8 -13.35 11.84 31.59
N VAL A 9 -13.85 12.71 32.47
CA VAL A 9 -12.99 13.47 33.39
C VAL A 9 -12.25 12.54 34.36
N ILE A 10 -12.91 11.50 34.87
CA ILE A 10 -12.26 10.51 35.75
C ILE A 10 -11.14 9.77 35.02
N ILE A 11 -11.39 9.31 33.79
CA ILE A 11 -10.38 8.63 32.97
C ILE A 11 -9.21 9.58 32.67
N LEU A 12 -9.50 10.85 32.35
CA LEU A 12 -8.49 11.86 32.13
C LEU A 12 -7.63 12.06 33.39
N VAL A 13 -8.22 12.17 34.57
CA VAL A 13 -7.47 12.32 35.84
C VAL A 13 -6.57 11.10 36.09
N LEU A 14 -7.05 9.88 35.85
CA LEU A 14 -6.22 8.68 36.00
C LEU A 14 -5.04 8.69 35.01
N ALA A 15 -5.28 9.08 33.76
CA ALA A 15 -4.22 9.26 32.77
C ALA A 15 -3.23 10.36 33.18
N LEU A 16 -3.70 11.48 33.73
CA LEU A 16 -2.87 12.57 34.23
C LEU A 16 -2.01 12.13 35.43
N ILE A 17 -2.47 11.20 36.26
CA ILE A 17 -1.68 10.66 37.38
C ILE A 17 -0.56 9.75 36.86
N VAL A 18 -0.87 8.89 35.87
CA VAL A 18 0.11 7.95 35.29
C VAL A 18 1.14 8.66 34.42
N PHE A 19 0.68 9.53 33.53
CA PHE A 19 1.53 10.21 32.55
C PHE A 19 2.01 11.59 33.01
N GLY A 20 1.25 12.28 33.85
CA GLY A 20 1.52 13.67 34.28
C GLY A 20 0.73 14.71 33.46
N PRO A 21 0.27 15.81 34.08
CA PRO A 21 -0.48 16.86 33.39
C PRO A 21 0.32 17.65 32.37
N GLU A 22 1.65 17.63 32.47
CA GLU A 22 2.52 18.28 31.49
C GLU A 22 2.79 17.38 30.27
N LYS A 23 2.68 16.06 30.41
CA LYS A 23 3.03 15.10 29.35
C LYS A 23 1.93 14.91 28.31
N LEU A 24 0.67 14.93 28.71
CA LEU A 24 -0.45 14.87 27.77
C LEU A 24 -0.49 16.04 26.76
N PRO A 25 -0.35 17.33 27.17
CA PRO A 25 -0.31 18.43 26.23
C PRO A 25 0.96 18.42 25.36
N GLU A 26 2.11 18.02 25.91
CA GLU A 26 3.36 17.87 25.16
C GLU A 26 3.24 16.80 24.06
N ALA A 27 2.66 15.64 24.39
CA ALA A 27 2.39 14.55 23.45
C ALA A 27 1.34 14.96 22.39
N ALA A 28 0.25 15.61 22.81
CA ALA A 28 -0.78 16.10 21.90
C ALA A 28 -0.25 17.18 20.93
N ALA A 29 0.62 18.07 21.40
CA ALA A 29 1.26 19.07 20.54
C ALA A 29 2.16 18.43 19.48
N SER A 30 2.88 17.37 19.85
CA SER A 30 3.76 16.62 18.92
C SER A 30 2.94 15.82 17.90
N ALA A 31 1.94 15.07 18.35
CA ALA A 31 1.02 14.34 17.48
C ALA A 31 0.22 15.29 16.58
N GLY A 32 -0.19 16.45 17.09
CA GLY A 32 -0.91 17.46 16.32
C GLY A 32 -0.10 18.04 15.16
N LYS A 33 1.22 18.19 15.32
CA LYS A 33 2.12 18.57 14.22
C LYS A 33 2.15 17.50 13.13
N MET A 34 2.30 16.23 13.51
CA MET A 34 2.27 15.10 12.56
C MET A 34 0.93 15.02 11.81
N VAL A 35 -0.20 15.18 12.51
CA VAL A 35 -1.53 15.18 11.88
C VAL A 35 -1.70 16.37 10.93
N ARG A 36 -1.12 17.53 11.26
CA ARG A 36 -1.14 18.71 10.39
C ARG A 36 -0.36 18.48 9.10
N GLU A 37 0.85 17.93 9.20
CA GLU A 37 1.67 17.57 8.03
C GLU A 37 0.96 16.50 7.18
N LEU A 38 0.39 15.47 7.81
CA LEU A 38 -0.40 14.46 7.11
C LEU A 38 -1.60 15.08 6.37
N ARG A 39 -2.31 16.02 7.01
CA ARG A 39 -3.43 16.73 6.39
C ARG A 39 -2.98 17.51 5.16
N GLU A 40 -1.84 18.19 5.21
CA GLU A 40 -1.29 18.95 4.07
C GLU A 40 -0.95 18.01 2.90
N VAL A 41 -0.30 16.89 3.18
CA VAL A 41 0.00 15.86 2.15
C VAL A 41 -1.27 15.26 1.55
N MET A 42 -2.28 14.95 2.39
CA MET A 42 -3.57 14.44 1.91
C MET A 42 -4.31 15.48 1.06
N ASP A 43 -4.21 16.77 1.40
CA ASP A 43 -4.88 17.84 0.67
C ASP A 43 -4.26 18.02 -0.74
N SER A 44 -2.93 17.98 -0.84
CA SER A 44 -2.22 17.97 -2.12
C SER A 44 -2.60 16.77 -2.99
N ALA A 45 -2.73 15.58 -2.39
CA ALA A 45 -3.12 14.37 -3.11
C ALA A 45 -4.59 14.36 -3.57
N MET A 46 -5.50 15.00 -2.82
CA MET A 46 -6.93 15.09 -3.17
C MET A 46 -7.24 16.20 -4.18
N HIS A 47 -6.40 17.24 -4.24
CA HIS A 47 -6.52 18.34 -5.19
C HIS A 47 -5.28 18.41 -6.11
N PRO A 48 -5.03 17.40 -6.97
CA PRO A 48 -3.87 17.38 -7.88
C PRO A 48 -3.96 18.42 -9.02
N GLN A 49 -4.89 19.37 -8.95
CA GLN A 49 -5.21 20.28 -10.06
C GLN A 49 -4.20 21.41 -10.27
N ASP A 50 -3.25 21.60 -9.35
CA ASP A 50 -2.23 22.67 -9.43
C ASP A 50 -0.80 22.14 -9.63
N GLU A 51 -0.62 20.81 -9.70
CA GLU A 51 0.68 20.22 -9.99
C GLU A 51 0.85 20.16 -11.52
N GLU A 52 1.55 21.16 -12.07
CA GLU A 52 2.14 21.06 -13.40
C GLU A 52 3.07 19.85 -13.41
N VAL A 53 2.55 18.70 -13.84
CA VAL A 53 3.33 17.49 -14.04
C VAL A 53 4.49 17.87 -14.97
N PRO A 54 5.76 17.78 -14.54
CA PRO A 54 6.89 18.10 -15.39
C PRO A 54 6.77 17.30 -16.69
N GLU A 55 6.95 17.95 -17.85
CA GLU A 55 6.82 17.29 -19.16
C GLU A 55 7.64 15.99 -19.25
N GLU A 56 8.76 15.92 -18.52
CA GLU A 56 9.61 14.73 -18.39
C GLU A 56 8.90 13.53 -17.75
N PHE A 57 8.09 13.74 -16.72
CA PHE A 57 7.34 12.66 -16.04
C PHE A 57 6.17 12.16 -16.89
N SER A 58 5.48 13.08 -17.57
CA SER A 58 4.39 12.79 -18.49
C SER A 58 4.87 11.95 -19.68
N THR A 59 5.98 12.36 -20.31
CA THR A 59 6.60 11.63 -21.43
C THR A 59 7.03 10.22 -21.03
N TYR A 60 7.66 10.07 -19.87
CA TYR A 60 8.03 8.76 -19.33
C TYR A 60 6.81 7.84 -19.08
N TYR A 61 5.69 8.39 -18.59
CA TYR A 61 4.46 7.65 -18.35
C TYR A 61 3.81 7.19 -19.68
N TYR A 62 3.73 8.07 -20.68
CA TYR A 62 3.19 7.70 -21.99
C TYR A 62 4.10 6.73 -22.77
N GLU A 63 5.42 6.89 -22.67
CA GLU A 63 6.39 5.99 -23.30
C GLU A 63 6.36 4.59 -22.66
N SER A 64 6.17 4.48 -21.33
CA SER A 64 5.98 3.20 -20.65
C SER A 64 4.64 2.53 -20.95
N LEU A 65 3.56 3.31 -21.19
CA LEU A 65 2.28 2.79 -21.66
C LEU A 65 2.34 2.30 -23.12
N GLN A 66 3.00 3.04 -24.02
CA GLN A 66 3.20 2.60 -25.41
C GLN A 66 4.10 1.37 -25.49
N ARG A 67 5.09 1.28 -24.61
CA ARG A 67 5.95 0.09 -24.50
C ARG A 67 5.25 -1.10 -23.85
N SER A 68 4.28 -0.86 -22.96
CA SER A 68 3.44 -1.89 -22.32
C SER A 68 2.35 -2.47 -23.24
N GLY A 69 2.07 -1.86 -24.39
CA GLY A 69 1.14 -2.41 -25.38
C GLY A 69 1.63 -3.72 -26.02
N GLU A 70 2.94 -4.00 -25.93
CA GLU A 70 3.55 -5.20 -26.54
C GLU A 70 4.24 -6.12 -25.54
N ASP A 71 4.72 -5.65 -24.38
CA ASP A 71 5.22 -6.49 -23.29
C ASP A 71 5.08 -5.74 -21.96
N ALA A 72 3.99 -5.95 -21.21
CA ALA A 72 3.87 -5.40 -19.86
C ALA A 72 4.61 -6.35 -18.88
N PRO A 73 5.78 -5.96 -18.30
CA PRO A 73 6.22 -6.59 -17.08
C PRO A 73 5.17 -6.25 -16.03
N GLU A 74 4.55 -7.29 -15.47
CA GLU A 74 3.66 -7.19 -14.32
C GLU A 74 4.31 -6.23 -13.32
N ALA A 75 3.64 -5.11 -13.08
CA ALA A 75 4.03 -4.18 -12.05
C ALA A 75 3.78 -4.90 -10.72
N GLU A 76 4.73 -5.76 -10.34
CA GLU A 76 4.87 -6.27 -8.99
C GLU A 76 5.20 -5.08 -8.10
N THR A 77 4.17 -4.32 -7.76
CA THR A 77 4.24 -3.41 -6.63
C THR A 77 4.58 -4.28 -5.43
N GLY A 78 5.70 -3.99 -4.76
CA GLY A 78 6.23 -4.78 -3.64
C GLY A 78 5.29 -4.94 -2.44
N PHE A 79 4.05 -4.44 -2.55
CA PHE A 79 2.94 -4.70 -1.64
C PHE A 79 2.25 -6.05 -1.92
N ASP A 80 2.12 -6.50 -3.18
CA ASP A 80 1.47 -7.78 -3.49
C ASP A 80 2.24 -8.98 -2.95
N ARG A 81 3.58 -8.93 -2.95
CA ARG A 81 4.41 -9.99 -2.36
C ARG A 81 4.24 -10.15 -0.85
N ILE A 82 3.90 -9.08 -0.12
CA ILE A 82 3.68 -9.15 1.34
C ILE A 82 2.38 -9.91 1.65
N TYR A 83 1.40 -9.86 0.75
CA TYR A 83 0.15 -10.61 0.88
C TYR A 83 0.26 -12.01 0.26
N ALA A 84 1.00 -12.19 -0.84
CA ALA A 84 1.18 -13.49 -1.51
C ALA A 84 2.06 -14.49 -0.73
N ASP A 85 3.06 -14.02 0.02
CA ASP A 85 3.96 -14.87 0.83
C ASP A 85 3.23 -15.59 1.99
N SER A 86 1.97 -15.22 2.28
CA SER A 86 1.17 -15.85 3.34
C SER A 86 0.49 -17.16 2.92
N ASP A 87 0.37 -17.44 1.62
CA ASP A 87 -0.40 -18.59 1.10
C ASP A 87 0.48 -19.73 0.53
N GLU A 88 1.79 -19.52 0.34
CA GLU A 88 2.70 -20.50 -0.29
C GLU A 88 3.33 -21.53 0.67
N ALA A 89 2.84 -21.66 1.90
CA ALA A 89 3.34 -22.68 2.84
C ALA A 89 2.73 -24.08 2.66
N HIS A 90 1.91 -24.33 1.64
CA HIS A 90 1.37 -25.67 1.36
C HIS A 90 1.04 -25.92 -0.12
N ASN A 91 2.02 -26.32 -0.94
CA ASN A 91 1.88 -27.49 -1.83
C ASN A 91 3.22 -27.86 -2.50
N GLY A 92 3.85 -28.93 -2.02
CA GLY A 92 4.96 -29.59 -2.73
C GLY A 92 4.44 -30.61 -3.76
N SER A 93 5.35 -31.07 -4.64
CA SER A 93 5.24 -32.11 -5.69
C SER A 93 4.36 -31.74 -6.91
N ASP A 94 4.84 -31.75 -8.16
CA ASP A 94 5.67 -32.78 -8.83
C ASP A 94 6.20 -32.24 -10.20
N PRO A 95 7.49 -32.34 -10.56
CA PRO A 95 8.00 -31.89 -11.87
C PRO A 95 7.85 -32.99 -12.94
N SER A 96 6.97 -32.76 -13.92
CA SER A 96 6.86 -33.62 -15.10
C SER A 96 8.06 -33.41 -16.04
N GLU A 97 9.04 -34.28 -15.91
CA GLU A 97 10.12 -34.52 -16.88
C GLU A 97 9.69 -35.56 -17.94
N SER A 98 10.45 -35.63 -19.04
CA SER A 98 10.41 -36.61 -20.16
C SER A 98 9.63 -36.15 -21.42
N SER A 99 10.27 -35.43 -22.36
CA SER A 99 11.25 -35.90 -23.37
C SER A 99 10.61 -36.52 -24.62
N GLY A 100 10.87 -35.88 -25.78
CA GLY A 100 11.37 -36.60 -26.95
C GLY A 100 10.46 -36.80 -28.18
N SER A 101 10.84 -36.11 -29.26
CA SER A 101 10.85 -36.55 -30.69
C SER A 101 9.57 -36.73 -31.52
N HIS A 102 9.47 -35.90 -32.57
CA HIS A 102 8.81 -36.09 -33.89
C HIS A 102 9.28 -37.37 -34.64
N PRO A 103 8.76 -37.71 -35.85
CA PRO A 103 7.42 -37.54 -36.47
C PRO A 103 6.90 -38.90 -37.04
N VAL A 104 5.77 -38.94 -37.77
CA VAL A 104 5.61 -39.62 -39.08
C VAL A 104 4.12 -39.63 -39.51
N SER A 105 3.94 -39.14 -40.73
CA SER A 105 2.82 -39.35 -41.62
C SER A 105 2.39 -40.81 -41.69
N ASP A 106 1.10 -41.11 -41.66
CA ASP A 106 0.55 -42.05 -42.62
C ASP A 106 -0.94 -41.82 -42.81
N LYS A 107 -1.30 -41.71 -44.09
CA LYS A 107 -2.65 -41.89 -44.62
C LYS A 107 -3.12 -43.27 -44.20
N GLU A 108 -4.41 -43.46 -43.97
CA GLU A 108 -5.16 -44.60 -44.53
C GLU A 108 -6.64 -44.23 -44.66
N LEU A 109 -7.19 -44.72 -45.77
CA LEU A 109 -8.61 -44.78 -46.13
C LEU A 109 -9.31 -45.84 -45.28
#